data_AF-A0A0P9HHK6-F1
#
_entry.id   AF-A0A0P9HHK6-F1
#
_cell.length_a   1.000
_cell.length_b   1.000
_cell.length_c   1.000
_cell.angle_alpha   90.00
_cell.angle_beta   90.00
_cell.angle_gamma   90.00
#
_symmetry.space_group_name_H-M   'P 1'
#
loop_
_entity.id
_entity.type
_entity.pdbx_description
1 polymer ?
#
loop_
_entity_poly.entity_id
_entity_poly.type
_entity_poly.pdbx_seq_one_letter_code
_entity_poly.pdbx_strand_id
1 'polypeptide(L)' 'MSKKSIVVLLPLIASISFVFSFWILEVRKAQEFSGISNDVAGGAVLGLGIGVMLVLLATVQNKKQRSF' A
#
# COMPACT_ATOMS: atom_id res chain seq x y z
N MET A 1 9.50 10.78 12.51
CA MET A 1 8.56 11.23 11.46
C MET A 1 7.50 12.16 12.04
N SER A 2 7.25 13.29 11.40
CA SER A 2 6.19 14.24 11.78
C SER A 2 4.83 13.72 11.33
N LYS A 3 3.75 14.06 12.05
CA LYS A 3 2.36 13.78 11.61
C LYS A 3 2.10 14.32 10.20
N LYS A 4 2.67 15.49 9.86
CA LYS A 4 2.58 16.09 8.53
C LYS A 4 3.17 15.17 7.44
N SER A 5 4.31 14.55 7.72
CA SER A 5 4.92 13.59 6.78
C SER A 5 4.05 12.36 6.56
N ILE A 6 3.43 11.82 7.61
CA ILE A 6 2.60 10.62 7.51
C ILE A 6 1.32 10.89 6.69
N VAL A 7 0.70 12.05 6.88
CA VAL A 7 -0.46 12.47 6.07
C VAL A 7 -0.13 12.58 4.58
N VAL A 8 1.10 12.97 4.24
CA VAL A 8 1.57 13.03 2.83
C VAL A 8 1.95 11.65 2.29
N LEU A 9 2.48 10.75 3.14
CA LEU A 9 2.86 9.40 2.71
C LEU A 9 1.66 8.49 2.41
N LEU A 10 0.55 8.62 3.13
CA LEU A 10 -0.65 7.81 2.90
C LEU A 10 -1.14 7.86 1.44
N PRO A 11 -1.42 9.04 0.85
CA PRO A 11 -1.86 9.11 -0.55
C PRO A 11 -0.76 8.69 -1.54
N LEU A 12 0.51 8.88 -1.20
CA LEU A 12 1.62 8.43 -2.03
C LEU A 12 1.68 6.90 -2.12
N ILE A 13 1.61 6.22 -0.97
CA ILE A 13 1.59 4.74 -0.91
C ILE A 13 0.35 4.23 -1.64
N ALA A 14 -0.80 4.89 -1.50
CA ALA A 14 -2.04 4.50 -2.17
C ALA A 14 -1.88 4.55 -3.69
N SER A 15 -1.33 5.66 -4.18
CA SER A 15 -1.14 5.87 -5.62
C SER A 15 -0.16 4.86 -6.20
N ILE A 16 0.98 4.62 -5.53
CA ILE A 16 1.99 3.67 -6.01
C ILE A 16 1.44 2.24 -5.99
N SER A 17 0.83 1.81 -4.89
CA SER A 17 0.25 0.46 -4.79
C SER A 17 -0.87 0.24 -5.81
N PHE A 18 -1.71 1.24 -6.04
CA PHE A 18 -2.77 1.17 -7.04
C PHE A 18 -2.22 1.08 -8.45
N VAL A 19 -1.27 1.94 -8.83
CA VAL A 19 -0.66 1.93 -10.17
C VAL A 19 0.05 0.61 -10.44
N PHE A 20 0.82 0.09 -9.48
CA PHE A 20 1.50 -1.20 -9.65
C PHE A 20 0.51 -2.36 -9.77
N SER A 21 -0.53 -2.37 -8.94
CA SER A 21 -1.52 -3.44 -8.99
C SER A 21 -2.33 -3.40 -10.29
N PHE A 22 -2.79 -2.22 -10.70
CA PHE A 22 -3.44 -2.02 -12.00
C PHE A 22 -2.55 -2.45 -13.16
N TRP A 23 -1.25 -2.15 -13.09
CA TRP A 23 -0.31 -2.57 -14.12
C TRP A 23 -0.16 -4.10 -14.18
N ILE A 24 -0.15 -4.78 -13.04
CA ILE A 24 -0.08 -6.25 -12.96
C ILE A 24 -1.37 -6.89 -13.47
N LEU A 25 -2.53 -6.38 -13.07
CA LEU A 25 -3.83 -6.97 -13.38
C LEU A 25 -4.27 -6.69 -14.81
N GLU A 26 -4.16 -5.42 -15.25
CA GLU A 26 -4.85 -4.96 -16.47
C GLU A 26 -3.91 -4.69 -17.64
N VAL A 27 -2.65 -4.31 -17.38
CA VAL A 27 -1.70 -3.94 -18.43
C VAL A 27 -0.84 -5.14 -18.85
N ARG A 28 -0.63 -6.10 -17.93
CA ARG A 28 0.19 -7.27 -18.19
C ARG A 28 -0.60 -8.34 -18.94
N LYS A 29 -0.30 -8.50 -20.23
CA LYS A 29 -0.94 -9.52 -21.09
C LYS A 29 -0.62 -10.97 -20.72
N ALA A 30 0.48 -11.22 -20.01
CA ALA A 30 0.84 -12.55 -19.56
C ALA A 30 -0.05 -12.92 -18.36
N GLN A 31 -0.79 -14.03 -18.42
CA GLN A 31 -1.67 -14.48 -17.32
C GLN A 31 -0.92 -14.80 -16.01
N GLU A 32 0.41 -14.96 -16.08
CA GLU A 32 1.26 -15.26 -14.94
C GLU A 32 2.46 -14.30 -14.83
N PHE A 33 2.78 -13.92 -13.60
CA PHE A 33 3.99 -13.24 -13.19
C PHE A 33 4.88 -14.23 -12.42
N SER A 34 5.99 -14.66 -13.02
CA SER A 34 6.96 -15.55 -12.35
C SER A 34 6.34 -16.86 -11.80
N GLY A 35 5.34 -17.42 -12.51
CA GLY A 35 4.61 -18.62 -12.09
C GLY A 35 3.47 -18.38 -11.09
N ILE A 36 3.13 -17.12 -10.81
CA ILE A 36 2.03 -16.72 -9.93
C ILE A 36 0.97 -16.02 -10.78
N SER A 37 -0.32 -16.34 -10.59
CA SER A 37 -1.43 -15.63 -11.25
C SER A 37 -1.36 -14.12 -10.99
N ASN A 38 -1.64 -13.32 -12.02
CA ASN A 38 -1.67 -11.86 -11.90
C ASN A 38 -2.65 -11.38 -10.82
N ASP A 39 -3.78 -12.07 -10.65
CA ASP A 39 -4.77 -11.73 -9.62
C ASP A 39 -4.16 -11.78 -8.22
N VAL A 40 -3.36 -12.83 -7.97
CA VAL A 40 -2.67 -13.03 -6.69
C VAL A 40 -1.56 -11.99 -6.53
N ALA A 41 -0.76 -11.75 -7.56
CA ALA A 41 0.34 -10.79 -7.52
C ALA A 41 -0.17 -9.34 -7.35
N GLY A 42 -1.18 -8.93 -8.11
CA GLY A 42 -1.81 -7.61 -8.02
C GLY A 42 -2.51 -7.41 -6.69
N GLY A 43 -3.27 -8.42 -6.23
CA GLY A 43 -3.91 -8.41 -4.92
C GLY A 43 -2.89 -8.29 -3.77
N ALA A 44 -1.76 -8.99 -3.85
CA ALA A 44 -0.69 -8.90 -2.85
C ALA A 44 -0.09 -7.48 -2.76
N VAL A 45 0.14 -6.82 -3.90
CA VAL A 45 0.66 -5.45 -3.93
C VAL A 45 -0.33 -4.46 -3.29
N LEU A 46 -1.63 -4.58 -3.56
CA LEU A 46 -2.65 -3.74 -2.90
C LEU A 46 -2.72 -4.04 -1.41
N GLY A 47 -2.74 -5.32 -1.03
CA GLY A 47 -2.79 -5.76 0.36
C GLY A 47 -1.62 -5.21 1.18
N LEU A 48 -0.39 -5.27 0.64
CA LEU A 48 0.79 -4.68 1.27
C LEU A 48 0.67 -3.16 1.40
N GLY A 49 0.19 -2.48 0.35
CA GLY A 49 -0.06 -1.03 0.38
C GLY A 49 -0.99 -0.62 1.52
N ILE A 50 -2.13 -1.30 1.64
CA ILE A 50 -3.12 -1.07 2.71
C ILE A 50 -2.50 -1.41 4.08
N GLY A 51 -1.78 -2.52 4.21
CA GLY A 51 -1.13 -2.93 5.44
C GLY A 51 -0.15 -1.87 5.97
N VAL A 52 0.70 -1.32 5.10
CA VAL A 52 1.64 -0.25 5.47
C VAL A 52 0.89 1.02 5.90
N MET A 53 -0.19 1.39 5.23
CA MET A 53 -1.02 2.53 5.65
C MET A 53 -1.62 2.34 7.04
N LEU A 54 -2.15 1.16 7.33
CA LEU A 54 -2.73 0.84 8.63
C LEU A 54 -1.68 0.94 9.74
N VAL A 55 -0.47 0.43 9.50
CA VAL A 55 0.65 0.54 10.46
C VAL A 55 1.06 2.00 10.68
N LEU A 56 1.12 2.81 9.62
CA LEU A 56 1.43 4.24 9.74
C LEU A 56 0.35 5.00 10.53
N LEU A 57 -0.94 4.71 10.27
CA LEU A 57 -2.07 5.26 11.01
C LEU A 57 -2.03 4.86 12.48
N ALA A 58 -1.82 3.58 12.78
CA ALA A 58 -1.71 3.08 14.15
C ALA A 58 -0.54 3.74 14.90
N THR A 59 0.59 3.96 14.22
CA THR A 59 1.76 4.66 14.79
C THR A 59 1.43 6.12 15.13
N VAL A 60 0.67 6.82 14.28
CA VAL A 60 0.22 8.19 14.55
C VAL A 60 -0.76 8.25 15.72
N GLN A 61 -1.71 7.31 15.77
CA GLN A 61 -2.71 7.23 16.82
C GLN A 61 -2.08 6.89 18.17
N ASN A 62 -1.17 5.92 18.22
CA ASN A 62 -0.42 5.57 19.44
C ASN A 62 0.45 6.72 19.95
N LYS A 63 1.09 7.49 19.05
CA LYS A 63 1.79 8.73 19.45
C LYS A 63 0.85 9.80 20.01
N LYS A 64 -0.41 9.85 19.57
CA LYS A 64 -1.42 10.80 20.10
C LYS A 64 -1.84 10.43 21.53
N GLN A 65 -1.94 9.14 21.86
CA GLN A 65 -2.35 8.68 23.20
C GLN A 65 -1.27 8.86 24.28
N ARG A 66 0.02 8.75 23.94
CA ARG A 66 1.13 8.89 24.91
C ARG A 66 1.55 10.35 25.23
N SER A 67 0.83 11.33 24.71
CA SER A 67 1.16 12.77 24.85
C SER A 67 0.31 13.49 25.91
N PHE A 68 -0.29 12.74 26.84
CA PHE A 68 -0.99 13.28 28.01
C PHE A 68 -0.10 13.22 29.23
#